data_AF-A0A3B6JLE2-F1
#
_entry.id   AF-A0A3B6JLE2-F1
#
_cell.length_a   1.000
_cell.length_b   1.000
_cell.length_c   1.000
_cell.angle_alpha   90.00
_cell.angle_beta   90.00
_cell.angle_gamma   90.00
#
_symmetry.space_group_name_H-M   'P 1'
#
loop_
_entity.id
_entity.type
_entity.pdbx_description
1 polymer ?
#
loop_
_entity_poly.entity_id
_entity_poly.type
_entity_poly.pdbx_seq_one_letter_code
_entity_poly.pdbx_strand_id
1 'polypeptide(L)'
;MARGLHHLLLLAALLQLLSTTSAATAGDVATGSGSEKVHVAIYYESLCPYSVRFVANHLLKAYRDGLLDAADLTLVPYGNAKVNAHGAITCQHGPEECLLNTVEACAIDAWPDVKVHLGFIYCVSDLVMKNKHREWESCFQKQGLDPRPVTECYKGERGHNDYGNFKAYVCKAYKGYPLLEACRSLGLEADNNVYGPL
;
A
#
# COMPACT_ATOMS: atom_id res chain seq x y z
N MET A 1 -10.66 -19.44 83.90
CA MET A 1 -10.25 -18.59 82.75
C MET A 1 -10.45 -19.34 81.42
N ALA A 2 -11.68 -19.76 81.10
CA ALA A 2 -11.95 -20.56 79.88
C ALA A 2 -13.22 -20.14 79.10
N ARG A 3 -14.01 -19.17 79.61
CA ARG A 3 -15.23 -18.68 78.93
C ARG A 3 -14.97 -17.58 77.89
N GLY A 4 -13.83 -16.89 77.96
CA GLY A 4 -13.47 -15.82 77.00
C GLY A 4 -12.90 -16.34 75.68
N LEU A 5 -12.29 -17.53 75.67
CA LEU A 5 -11.62 -18.08 74.48
C LEU A 5 -12.63 -18.66 73.47
N HIS A 6 -13.77 -19.18 73.93
CA HIS A 6 -14.84 -19.68 73.05
C HIS A 6 -15.57 -18.55 72.30
N HIS A 7 -15.78 -17.39 72.91
CA HIS A 7 -16.38 -16.24 72.22
C HIS A 7 -15.45 -15.63 71.17
N LEU A 8 -14.13 -15.62 71.41
CA LEU A 8 -13.15 -15.16 70.41
C LEU A 8 -13.05 -16.10 69.21
N LEU A 9 -13.16 -17.41 69.41
CA LEU A 9 -13.10 -18.40 68.32
C LEU A 9 -14.36 -18.37 67.43
N LEU A 10 -15.53 -18.06 67.98
CA LEU A 10 -16.77 -17.91 67.20
C LEU A 10 -16.79 -16.65 66.31
N LEU A 11 -16.15 -15.56 66.76
CA LEU A 11 -16.04 -14.32 65.97
C LEU A 11 -15.06 -14.45 64.79
N ALA A 12 -13.99 -15.23 64.94
CA ALA A 12 -13.04 -15.48 63.85
C ALA A 12 -13.64 -16.36 62.72
N ALA A 13 -14.53 -17.30 63.07
CA ALA A 13 -15.18 -18.17 62.09
C ALA A 13 -16.24 -17.44 61.25
N LEU A 14 -16.89 -16.41 61.78
CA LEU A 14 -17.90 -15.64 61.04
C LEU A 14 -17.30 -14.65 60.03
N LEU A 15 -16.02 -14.28 60.17
CA LEU A 15 -15.34 -13.33 59.28
C LEU A 15 -14.71 -13.99 58.04
N GLN A 16 -14.66 -15.33 57.95
CA GLN A 16 -14.14 -16.05 56.78
C GLN A 16 -15.21 -16.46 55.75
N LEU A 17 -16.47 -16.10 55.97
CA LEU A 17 -17.60 -16.42 55.07
C LEU A 17 -18.03 -15.26 54.15
N LEU A 18 -17.23 -14.19 54.03
CA LEU A 18 -17.54 -13.01 53.22
C LEU A 18 -16.50 -12.71 52.12
N SER A 19 -15.69 -13.69 51.70
CA SER A 19 -14.67 -13.48 50.67
C SER A 19 -14.70 -14.54 49.57
N THR A 20 -15.87 -14.80 49.00
CA THR A 20 -15.95 -15.36 47.64
C THR A 20 -16.31 -14.22 46.68
N THR A 21 -15.34 -13.36 46.40
CA THR A 21 -15.39 -12.54 45.18
C THR A 21 -15.23 -13.49 44.01
N SER A 22 -16.32 -13.79 43.29
CA SER A 22 -16.21 -14.30 41.94
C SER A 22 -15.44 -13.28 41.14
N ALA A 23 -14.15 -13.53 40.89
CA ALA A 23 -13.42 -12.82 39.87
C ALA A 23 -14.09 -13.20 38.55
N ALA A 24 -15.03 -12.38 38.09
CA ALA A 24 -15.43 -12.40 36.70
C ALA A 24 -14.15 -12.13 35.92
N THR A 25 -13.61 -13.17 35.28
CA THR A 25 -12.66 -12.96 34.19
C THR A 25 -13.41 -12.08 33.20
N ALA A 26 -13.06 -10.79 33.18
CA ALA A 26 -13.28 -9.98 32.01
C ALA A 26 -12.54 -10.73 30.91
N GLY A 27 -13.29 -11.52 30.12
CA GLY A 27 -12.76 -11.93 28.84
C GLY A 27 -12.36 -10.63 28.17
N ASP A 28 -11.08 -10.50 27.86
CA ASP A 28 -10.60 -9.49 26.94
C ASP A 28 -11.47 -9.65 25.69
N VAL A 29 -12.51 -8.81 25.58
CA VAL A 29 -13.14 -8.53 24.31
C VAL A 29 -12.03 -7.85 23.56
N ALA A 30 -11.27 -8.64 22.79
CA ALA A 30 -10.39 -8.13 21.78
C ALA A 30 -11.21 -7.12 21.00
N THR A 31 -10.93 -5.84 21.21
CA THR A 31 -11.46 -4.73 20.42
C THR A 31 -10.78 -4.78 19.05
N GLY A 32 -10.97 -5.90 18.34
CA GLY A 32 -10.70 -6.04 16.93
C GLY A 32 -11.87 -5.42 16.18
N SER A 33 -11.95 -4.09 16.18
CA SER A 33 -12.84 -3.36 15.27
C SER A 33 -12.12 -2.11 14.77
N GLY A 34 -10.93 -2.30 14.21
CA GLY A 34 -10.62 -1.51 13.01
C GLY A 34 -11.62 -1.97 11.95
N SER A 35 -12.46 -1.05 11.47
CA SER A 35 -13.32 -1.32 10.31
C SER A 35 -12.48 -1.99 9.23
N GLU A 36 -12.89 -3.18 8.77
CA GLU A 36 -12.21 -3.85 7.67
C GLU A 36 -12.21 -2.90 6.47
N LYS A 37 -11.00 -2.57 5.99
CA LYS A 37 -10.84 -1.66 4.86
C LYS A 37 -11.10 -2.39 3.56
N VAL A 38 -11.74 -1.72 2.61
CA VAL A 38 -11.90 -2.28 1.27
C VAL A 38 -10.59 -2.17 0.49
N HIS A 39 -10.19 -3.25 -0.18
CA HIS A 39 -9.04 -3.21 -1.07
C HIS A 39 -9.42 -2.53 -2.40
N VAL A 40 -8.71 -1.46 -2.76
CA VAL A 40 -8.93 -0.73 -4.02
C VAL A 40 -7.63 -0.71 -4.80
N ALA A 41 -7.63 -1.32 -5.99
CA ALA A 41 -6.50 -1.27 -6.91
C ALA A 41 -6.85 -0.38 -8.13
N ILE A 42 -5.97 0.56 -8.45
CA ILE A 42 -6.15 1.50 -9.55
C ILE A 42 -5.06 1.23 -10.59
N TYR A 43 -5.49 0.74 -11.75
CA TYR A 43 -4.64 0.49 -12.91
C TYR A 43 -4.74 1.67 -13.86
N TYR A 44 -3.59 2.25 -14.22
CA TYR A 44 -3.57 3.49 -14.99
C TYR A 44 -2.33 3.60 -15.88
N GLU A 45 -2.32 4.63 -16.71
CA GLU A 45 -1.30 4.94 -17.72
C GLU A 45 -0.79 6.36 -17.48
N SER A 46 0.52 6.54 -17.37
CA SER A 46 1.14 7.82 -17.02
C SER A 46 0.97 8.93 -18.07
N LEU A 47 0.65 8.58 -19.33
CA LEU A 47 0.38 9.56 -20.40
C LEU A 47 -1.05 9.51 -20.95
N CYS A 48 -1.90 8.59 -20.50
CA CYS A 48 -3.31 8.56 -20.94
C CYS A 48 -4.08 9.74 -20.31
N PRO A 49 -4.74 10.59 -21.12
CA PRO A 49 -5.40 11.81 -20.63
C PRO A 49 -6.54 11.53 -19.63
N TYR A 50 -7.18 10.36 -19.70
CA TYR A 50 -8.23 9.97 -18.75
C TYR A 50 -7.64 9.50 -17.43
N SER A 51 -6.57 8.70 -17.48
CA SER A 51 -5.83 8.21 -16.32
C SER A 51 -5.27 9.37 -15.48
N VAL A 52 -4.51 10.28 -16.09
CA VAL A 52 -3.90 11.40 -15.36
C VAL A 52 -4.94 12.38 -14.82
N ARG A 53 -6.07 12.56 -15.51
CA ARG A 53 -7.18 13.36 -15.00
C ARG A 53 -7.84 12.70 -13.80
N PHE A 54 -8.04 11.39 -13.84
CA PHE A 54 -8.57 10.64 -12.71
C PHE A 54 -7.64 10.77 -11.48
N VAL A 55 -6.35 10.52 -11.65
CA VAL A 55 -5.36 10.65 -10.58
C VAL A 55 -5.33 12.08 -10.02
N ALA A 56 -5.17 13.08 -10.89
CA ALA A 56 -4.98 14.47 -10.48
C ALA A 56 -6.20 15.12 -9.86
N ASN A 57 -7.41 14.80 -10.36
CA ASN A 57 -8.63 15.51 -9.97
C ASN A 57 -9.55 14.70 -9.06
N HIS A 58 -9.63 13.38 -9.24
CA HIS A 58 -10.62 12.54 -8.58
C HIS A 58 -10.00 11.76 -7.42
N LEU A 59 -8.91 11.04 -7.68
CA LEU A 59 -8.23 10.25 -6.66
C LEU A 59 -7.63 11.14 -5.56
N LEU A 60 -6.96 12.23 -5.93
CA LEU A 60 -6.43 13.17 -4.94
C LEU A 60 -7.53 13.78 -4.07
N LYS A 61 -8.70 14.07 -4.66
CA LYS A 61 -9.86 14.55 -3.90
C LYS A 61 -10.34 13.49 -2.92
N ALA A 62 -10.57 12.26 -3.38
CA ALA A 62 -10.98 11.15 -2.50
C ALA A 62 -9.97 10.90 -1.38
N TYR A 63 -8.67 10.93 -1.68
CA TYR A 63 -7.60 10.84 -0.70
C TYR A 63 -7.70 11.92 0.38
N ARG A 64 -7.92 13.18 -0.02
CA ARG A 64 -8.11 14.30 0.93
C ARG A 64 -9.38 14.18 1.76
N ASP A 65 -10.41 13.54 1.20
CA ASP A 65 -11.70 13.30 1.85
C ASP A 65 -11.69 12.02 2.72
N GLY A 66 -10.52 11.46 3.05
CA GLY A 66 -10.39 10.34 4.00
C GLY A 66 -10.45 8.95 3.38
N LEU A 67 -10.22 8.78 2.07
CA LEU A 67 -10.23 7.47 1.40
C LEU A 67 -9.41 6.41 2.16
N LEU A 68 -8.25 6.77 2.70
CA LEU A 68 -7.38 5.83 3.39
C LEU A 68 -7.90 5.36 4.74
N ASP A 69 -8.94 5.99 5.29
CA ASP A 69 -9.62 5.52 6.51
C ASP A 69 -10.55 4.34 6.19
N ALA A 70 -11.05 4.27 4.95
CA ALA A 70 -11.98 3.25 4.50
C ALA A 70 -11.38 2.21 3.55
N ALA A 71 -10.26 2.51 2.89
CA ALA A 71 -9.69 1.68 1.84
C ALA A 71 -8.17 1.50 1.94
N ASP A 72 -7.71 0.31 1.60
CA ASP A 72 -6.31 0.03 1.31
C ASP A 72 -6.08 0.23 -0.19
N LEU A 73 -5.40 1.32 -0.54
CA LEU A 73 -5.20 1.75 -1.91
C LEU A 73 -3.90 1.16 -2.50
N THR A 74 -4.02 0.50 -3.64
CA THR A 74 -2.90 0.04 -4.48
C THR A 74 -2.91 0.78 -5.81
N LEU A 75 -1.75 1.30 -6.22
CA LEU A 75 -1.56 1.98 -7.50
C LEU A 75 -0.74 1.11 -8.45
N VAL A 76 -1.16 1.02 -9.71
CA VAL A 76 -0.53 0.15 -10.70
C VAL A 76 -0.33 0.91 -12.02
N PRO A 77 0.83 1.57 -12.22
CA PRO A 77 1.17 2.24 -13.47
C PRO A 77 1.53 1.21 -14.55
N TYR A 78 0.52 0.71 -15.26
CA TYR A 78 0.67 -0.28 -16.33
C TYR A 78 -0.33 -0.06 -17.45
N GLY A 79 -1.62 -0.08 -17.11
CA GLY A 79 -2.72 0.14 -18.03
C GLY A 79 -2.68 -0.79 -19.25
N ASN A 80 -2.52 -0.21 -20.45
CA ASN A 80 -2.55 -0.96 -21.70
C ASN A 80 -1.17 -1.33 -22.25
N ALA A 81 -0.12 -1.22 -21.42
CA ALA A 81 1.20 -1.69 -21.80
C ALA A 81 1.15 -3.18 -22.20
N LYS A 82 1.87 -3.54 -23.26
CA LYS A 82 1.94 -4.91 -23.77
C LYS A 82 3.37 -5.42 -23.64
N VAL A 83 3.49 -6.70 -23.31
CA VAL A 83 4.77 -7.41 -23.28
C VAL A 83 4.80 -8.36 -24.48
N ASN A 84 5.84 -8.29 -25.29
CA ASN A 84 6.00 -9.23 -26.40
C ASN A 84 6.65 -10.55 -25.94
N ALA A 85 6.79 -11.51 -26.86
CA ALA A 85 7.38 -12.83 -26.56
C ALA A 85 8.84 -12.78 -26.06
N HIS A 86 9.56 -11.68 -26.31
CA HIS A 86 10.93 -11.46 -25.86
C HIS A 86 11.01 -10.63 -24.56
N GLY A 87 9.87 -10.32 -23.93
CA GLY A 87 9.81 -9.53 -22.70
C GLY A 87 9.87 -8.01 -22.92
N ALA A 88 10.00 -7.53 -24.16
CA ALA A 88 10.03 -6.10 -24.43
C ALA A 88 8.64 -5.49 -24.28
N ILE A 89 8.58 -4.30 -23.68
CA ILE A 89 7.33 -3.60 -23.40
C ILE A 89 7.07 -2.50 -24.41
N THR A 90 5.81 -2.37 -24.80
CA THR A 90 5.30 -1.28 -25.61
C THR A 90 4.11 -0.63 -24.90
N CYS A 91 4.12 0.70 -24.83
CA CYS A 91 3.03 1.49 -24.26
C CYS A 91 2.29 2.24 -25.39
N GLN A 92 1.02 2.59 -25.19
CA GLN A 92 0.16 3.16 -26.24
C GLN A 92 0.59 4.57 -26.66
N HIS A 93 1.19 5.32 -25.74
CA HIS A 93 1.64 6.70 -25.92
C HIS A 93 3.17 6.80 -26.09
N GLY A 94 3.82 5.71 -26.48
CA GLY A 94 5.24 5.69 -26.85
C GLY A 94 6.20 5.48 -25.67
N PRO A 95 7.52 5.66 -25.90
CA PRO A 95 8.55 5.32 -24.93
C PRO A 95 8.54 6.21 -23.68
N GLU A 96 8.10 7.47 -23.79
CA GLU A 96 7.96 8.36 -22.62
C GLU A 96 6.91 7.85 -21.62
N GLU A 97 5.84 7.21 -22.07
CA GLU A 97 4.87 6.58 -21.17
C GLU A 97 5.49 5.39 -20.43
N CYS A 98 6.24 4.54 -21.13
CA CYS A 98 6.92 3.41 -20.50
C CYS A 98 7.95 3.90 -19.46
N LEU A 99 8.65 5.00 -19.75
CA LEU A 99 9.54 5.66 -18.78
C LEU A 99 8.79 6.08 -17.53
N LEU A 100 7.72 6.86 -17.69
CA LEU A 100 6.99 7.41 -16.56
C LEU A 100 6.25 6.31 -15.77
N ASN A 101 5.75 5.28 -16.43
CA ASN A 101 5.17 4.12 -15.74
C ASN A 101 6.24 3.40 -14.89
N THR A 102 7.47 3.27 -15.41
CA THR A 102 8.60 2.69 -14.66
C THR A 102 9.02 3.57 -13.48
N VAL A 103 9.11 4.88 -13.69
CA VAL A 103 9.45 5.86 -12.65
C VAL A 103 8.43 5.81 -11.51
N GLU A 104 7.13 5.75 -11.83
CA GLU A 104 6.07 5.68 -10.83
C GLU A 104 6.05 4.31 -10.11
N ALA A 105 6.31 3.20 -10.80
CA ALA A 105 6.48 1.89 -10.16
C ALA A 105 7.68 1.89 -9.19
N CYS A 106 8.81 2.48 -9.59
CA CYS A 106 9.97 2.67 -8.74
C CYS A 106 9.68 3.56 -7.52
N ALA A 107 8.86 4.61 -7.68
CA ALA A 107 8.42 5.45 -6.57
C ALA A 107 7.56 4.68 -5.55
N ILE A 108 6.67 3.80 -6.02
CA ILE A 108 5.84 2.95 -5.15
C ILE A 108 6.71 1.96 -4.37
N ASP A 109 7.69 1.33 -5.02
CA ASP A 109 8.63 0.41 -4.35
C ASP A 109 9.54 1.13 -3.35
N ALA A 110 10.09 2.29 -3.73
CA ALA A 110 10.97 3.10 -2.90
C ALA A 110 10.26 3.70 -1.67
N TRP A 111 8.99 4.09 -1.82
CA TRP A 111 8.22 4.76 -0.79
C TRP A 111 6.92 4.01 -0.51
N PRO A 112 6.95 2.97 0.34
CA PRO A 112 5.78 2.14 0.60
C PRO A 112 4.63 2.86 1.32
N ASP A 113 4.87 4.04 1.91
CA ASP A 113 3.79 4.90 2.41
C ASP A 113 3.00 5.50 1.22
N VAL A 114 1.73 5.10 1.11
CA VAL A 114 0.82 5.56 0.05
C VAL A 114 0.68 7.07 0.00
N LYS A 115 0.78 7.77 1.13
CA LYS A 115 0.71 9.23 1.17
C LYS A 115 1.89 9.85 0.41
N VAL A 116 3.06 9.24 0.53
CA VAL A 116 4.31 9.71 -0.07
C VAL A 116 4.32 9.44 -1.58
N HIS A 117 4.14 8.19 -2.00
CA HIS A 117 4.19 7.88 -3.42
C HIS A 117 3.01 8.46 -4.21
N LEU A 118 1.81 8.55 -3.61
CA LEU A 118 0.66 9.21 -4.26
C LEU A 118 0.93 10.70 -4.48
N GLY A 119 1.60 11.38 -3.55
CA GLY A 119 2.00 12.79 -3.71
C GLY A 119 2.94 13.00 -4.90
N PHE A 120 3.91 12.09 -5.09
CA PHE A 120 4.80 12.10 -6.25
C PHE A 120 4.05 11.82 -7.55
N ILE A 121 3.24 10.77 -7.61
CA ILE A 121 2.44 10.38 -8.79
C ILE A 121 1.47 11.50 -9.20
N TYR A 122 0.82 12.15 -8.22
CA TYR A 122 0.01 13.34 -8.47
C TYR A 122 0.81 14.45 -9.15
N CYS A 123 2.00 14.75 -8.65
CA CYS A 123 2.85 15.80 -9.22
C CYS A 123 3.23 15.49 -10.68
N VAL A 124 3.56 14.23 -10.98
CA VAL A 124 3.84 13.78 -12.36
C VAL A 124 2.59 13.93 -13.23
N SER A 125 1.43 13.45 -12.76
CA SER A 125 0.14 13.55 -13.47
C SER A 125 -0.26 15.01 -13.75
N ASP A 126 -0.03 15.93 -12.81
CA ASP A 126 -0.26 17.37 -12.98
C ASP A 126 0.66 17.97 -14.06
N LEU A 127 1.93 17.57 -14.11
CA LEU A 127 2.84 17.97 -15.19
C LEU A 127 2.38 17.42 -16.55
N VAL A 128 1.89 16.18 -16.61
CA VAL A 128 1.32 15.61 -17.85
C VAL A 128 0.13 16.43 -18.32
N MET A 129 -0.82 16.74 -17.43
CA MET A 129 -1.98 17.59 -17.72
C MET A 129 -1.60 19.00 -18.22
N LYS A 130 -0.42 19.50 -17.82
CA LYS A 130 0.13 20.80 -18.24
C LYS A 130 1.01 20.71 -19.49
N ASN A 131 1.11 19.54 -20.13
CA ASN A 131 2.02 19.27 -21.24
C ASN A 131 3.51 19.50 -20.89
N LYS A 132 3.88 19.23 -19.63
CA LYS A 132 5.20 19.40 -19.04
C LYS A 132 5.78 18.09 -18.48
N HIS A 133 5.33 16.94 -18.97
CA HIS A 133 5.72 15.62 -18.46
C HIS A 133 7.23 15.38 -18.46
N ARG A 134 8.00 16.05 -19.33
CA ARG A 134 9.47 16.00 -19.35
C ARG A 134 10.13 16.66 -18.14
N GLU A 135 9.40 17.48 -17.39
CA GLU A 135 9.86 18.10 -16.14
C GLU A 135 9.62 17.21 -14.91
N TRP A 136 9.28 15.93 -15.07
CA TRP A 136 8.86 15.04 -13.97
C TRP A 136 9.87 14.96 -12.82
N GLU A 137 11.18 15.06 -13.09
CA GLU A 137 12.22 15.06 -12.03
C GLU A 137 12.05 16.24 -11.05
N SER A 138 11.43 17.35 -11.47
CA SER A 138 11.11 18.46 -10.57
C SER A 138 10.18 18.05 -9.42
N CYS A 139 9.47 16.92 -9.54
CA CYS A 139 8.59 16.41 -8.49
C CYS A 139 9.35 15.93 -7.25
N PHE A 140 10.61 15.52 -7.36
CA PHE A 140 11.43 15.22 -6.18
C PHE A 140 11.55 16.44 -5.29
N GLN A 141 11.95 17.58 -5.87
CA GLN A 141 12.09 18.84 -5.13
C GLN A 141 10.74 19.36 -4.63
N LYS A 142 9.70 19.35 -5.48
CA LYS A 142 8.36 19.84 -5.11
C LYS A 142 7.74 19.06 -3.94
N GLN A 143 8.05 17.76 -3.82
CA GLN A 143 7.56 16.91 -2.73
C GLN A 143 8.56 16.76 -1.57
N GLY A 144 9.77 17.32 -1.68
CA GLY A 144 10.81 17.17 -0.66
C GLY A 144 11.35 15.74 -0.53
N LEU A 145 11.42 14.99 -1.62
CA LEU A 145 11.79 13.57 -1.64
C LEU A 145 13.24 13.37 -2.11
N ASP A 146 13.95 12.40 -1.51
CA ASP A 146 15.27 11.97 -1.97
C ASP A 146 15.14 11.29 -3.34
N PRO A 147 15.77 11.81 -4.41
CA PRO A 147 15.67 11.19 -5.73
C PRO A 147 16.42 9.86 -5.84
N ARG A 148 17.38 9.55 -4.96
CA ARG A 148 18.28 8.40 -5.12
C ARG A 148 17.55 7.06 -5.26
N PRO A 149 16.61 6.67 -4.38
CA PRO A 149 15.96 5.36 -4.48
C PRO A 149 15.22 5.14 -5.81
N VAL A 150 14.54 6.18 -6.30
CA VAL A 150 13.81 6.11 -7.58
C VAL A 150 14.79 6.12 -8.75
N THR A 151 15.79 7.02 -8.72
CA THR A 151 16.77 7.13 -9.79
C THR A 151 17.66 5.90 -9.93
N GLU A 152 18.09 5.29 -8.82
CA GLU A 152 18.81 4.03 -8.82
C GLU A 152 17.92 2.87 -9.31
N CYS A 153 16.62 2.88 -8.99
CA CYS A 153 15.69 1.86 -9.46
C CYS A 153 15.52 1.86 -10.99
N TYR A 154 15.25 3.01 -11.62
CA TYR A 154 15.04 3.04 -13.08
C TYR A 154 16.34 3.15 -13.89
N LYS A 155 17.48 3.52 -13.26
CA LYS A 155 18.81 3.51 -13.89
C LYS A 155 19.59 2.21 -13.63
N GLY A 156 19.15 1.39 -12.68
CA GLY A 156 19.83 0.17 -12.23
C GLY A 156 19.41 -1.11 -12.98
N GLU A 157 20.32 -2.09 -12.96
CA GLU A 157 20.28 -3.45 -13.54
C GLU A 157 20.36 -3.67 -15.06
N ARG A 158 20.44 -2.63 -15.89
CA ARG A 158 21.15 -2.63 -17.20
C ARG A 158 20.94 -1.29 -17.89
N GLY A 159 22.02 -0.53 -18.05
CA GLY A 159 22.01 0.73 -18.79
C GLY A 159 21.54 0.55 -20.23
N HIS A 160 20.92 1.63 -20.74
CA HIS A 160 20.32 1.85 -22.06
C HIS A 160 18.87 1.43 -22.20
N ASN A 161 17.95 2.41 -22.23
CA ASN A 161 16.67 2.44 -22.95
C ASN A 161 15.75 1.20 -22.88
N ASP A 162 16.06 0.25 -22.02
CA ASP A 162 15.43 -1.04 -21.90
C ASP A 162 14.66 -0.99 -20.60
N TYR A 163 13.43 -0.50 -20.70
CA TYR A 163 12.40 -0.71 -19.70
C TYR A 163 12.09 -2.22 -19.51
N GLY A 164 12.98 -3.15 -19.90
CA GLY A 164 12.82 -4.59 -19.85
C GLY A 164 12.55 -5.17 -18.46
N ASN A 165 12.80 -4.40 -17.40
CA ASN A 165 12.43 -4.75 -16.02
C ASN A 165 11.15 -4.05 -15.52
N PHE A 166 10.48 -3.20 -16.32
CA PHE A 166 9.20 -2.55 -15.97
C PHE A 166 8.17 -3.55 -15.44
N LYS A 167 8.08 -4.71 -16.10
CA LYS A 167 7.24 -5.82 -15.67
C LYS A 167 7.59 -6.27 -14.26
N ALA A 168 8.88 -6.44 -13.94
CA ALA A 168 9.33 -6.81 -12.60
C ALA A 168 9.02 -5.73 -11.55
N TYR A 169 9.20 -4.45 -11.88
CA TYR A 169 8.88 -3.35 -10.96
C TYR A 169 7.39 -3.23 -10.66
N VAL A 170 6.54 -3.30 -11.70
CA VAL A 170 5.08 -3.32 -11.53
C VAL A 170 4.68 -4.53 -10.70
N CYS A 171 5.24 -5.71 -10.95
CA CYS A 171 4.91 -6.91 -10.21
C CYS A 171 5.43 -6.91 -8.77
N LYS A 172 6.57 -6.27 -8.51
CA LYS A 172 7.11 -6.06 -7.16
C LYS A 172 6.26 -5.06 -6.37
N ALA A 173 5.80 -4.00 -7.04
CA ALA A 173 4.90 -3.00 -6.45
C ALA A 173 3.46 -3.54 -6.24
N TYR A 174 3.03 -4.49 -7.09
CA TYR A 174 1.69 -5.07 -7.04
C TYR A 174 1.56 -6.12 -5.94
N LYS A 175 0.87 -5.74 -4.85
CA LYS A 175 0.49 -6.63 -3.75
C LYS A 175 -1.00 -6.95 -3.76
N GLY A 176 -1.60 -7.17 -4.93
CA GLY A 176 -3.03 -7.43 -5.09
C GLY A 176 -3.38 -8.84 -5.59
N TYR A 177 -4.65 -9.21 -5.53
CA TYR A 177 -5.19 -10.45 -6.10
C TYR A 177 -6.43 -10.15 -6.99
N PRO A 178 -6.60 -10.83 -8.14
CA PRO A 178 -5.72 -11.86 -8.71
C PRO A 178 -4.44 -11.29 -9.32
N LEU A 179 -3.35 -12.08 -9.29
CA LEU A 179 -2.07 -11.68 -9.90
C LEU A 179 -2.24 -11.32 -11.38
N LEU A 180 -1.74 -10.14 -11.77
CA LEU A 180 -1.68 -9.68 -13.15
C LEU A 180 -1.10 -10.77 -14.05
N GLU A 181 -1.70 -10.99 -15.23
CA GLU A 181 -1.22 -11.99 -16.18
C GLU A 181 0.24 -11.74 -16.62
N ALA A 182 0.60 -10.46 -16.73
CA ALA A 182 2.00 -10.06 -16.88
C ALA A 182 2.85 -10.66 -15.75
N CYS A 183 2.48 -10.49 -14.49
CA CYS A 183 3.26 -11.02 -13.35
C CYS A 183 3.30 -12.55 -13.29
N ARG A 184 2.24 -13.25 -13.70
CA ARG A 184 2.22 -14.73 -13.77
C ARG A 184 3.32 -15.29 -14.66
N SER A 185 3.61 -14.61 -15.77
CA SER A 185 4.64 -15.03 -16.72
C SER A 185 6.07 -14.67 -16.29
N LEU A 186 6.29 -14.09 -15.10
CA LEU A 186 7.61 -13.92 -14.50
C LEU A 186 8.01 -15.04 -13.53
N GLY A 187 7.13 -16.03 -13.27
CA GLY A 187 7.39 -17.03 -12.25
C GLY A 187 7.42 -16.46 -10.83
N LEU A 188 6.89 -15.26 -10.63
CA LEU A 188 6.65 -14.68 -9.31
C LEU A 188 5.43 -15.40 -8.72
N GLU A 189 5.68 -16.26 -7.72
CA GLU A 189 4.62 -16.87 -6.94
C GLU A 189 3.91 -15.79 -6.12
N ALA A 190 2.58 -15.81 -6.10
CA ALA A 190 1.82 -14.98 -5.18
C ALA A 190 2.26 -15.34 -3.75
N ASP A 191 2.63 -14.34 -2.94
CA ASP A 191 2.88 -14.56 -1.53
C ASP A 191 1.55 -14.89 -0.84
N ASN A 192 1.28 -16.20 -0.72
CA ASN A 192 0.09 -16.74 -0.07
C ASN A 192 0.08 -16.46 1.46
N ASN A 193 1.12 -15.84 2.01
CA ASN A 193 1.20 -15.51 3.44
C ASN A 193 0.49 -14.18 3.78
N VAL A 194 0.04 -13.42 2.77
CA VAL A 194 -0.75 -12.18 2.94
C VAL A 194 -2.25 -12.45 2.92
N TYR A 195 -2.70 -13.56 2.35
CA TYR A 195 -4.12 -13.87 2.18
C TYR A 195 -4.47 -15.17 2.89
N GLY A 196 -5.27 -15.08 3.95
CA GLY A 196 -5.81 -16.23 4.67
C GLY A 196 -6.59 -17.18 3.75
N PRO A 197 -6.89 -18.42 4.22
CA PRO A 197 -7.49 -19.44 3.37
C PRO A 197 -8.88 -19.02 2.86
N LEU A 198 -9.16 -19.46 1.64
CA LEU A 198 -10.42 -19.28 0.89
C LEU A 198 -11.67 -19.60 1.70
#